data_AF-A0A4R8G396-F1
#
_entry.id   AF-A0A4R8G396-F1
#
_cell.length_a   1.000
_cell.length_b   1.000
_cell.length_c   1.000
_cell.angle_alpha   90.00
_cell.angle_beta   90.00
_cell.angle_gamma   90.00
#
_symmetry.space_group_name_H-M   'P 1'
#
loop_
_entity.id
_entity.type
_entity.pdbx_description
1 polymer ?
#
loop_
_entity_poly.entity_id
_entity_poly.type
_entity_poly.pdbx_seq_one_letter_code
_entity_poly.pdbx_strand_id
1 'polypeptide(L)' 'MRTLLQEKGYYPTEMLDRNYFKALYFHEEGGILIEIATDPPGFTVDEPLKELGSRVMLPSWLESKRGELEEALPVVEVPK' A
#
# COMPACT_ATOMS: atom_id res chain seq x y z
N MET A 1 16.19 4.79 -9.58
CA MET A 1 15.66 3.40 -9.59
C MET A 1 14.78 3.12 -10.79
N ARG A 2 13.65 3.83 -10.98
CA ARG A 2 12.76 3.62 -12.14
C ARG A 2 13.49 3.68 -13.49
N THR A 3 14.29 4.73 -13.70
CA THR A 3 15.12 4.88 -14.91
C THR A 3 16.06 3.70 -15.14
N LEU A 4 16.70 3.19 -14.08
CA LEU A 4 17.58 2.01 -14.16
C LEU A 4 16.82 0.75 -14.61
N LEU A 5 15.58 0.57 -14.16
CA LEU A 5 14.74 -0.56 -14.59
C LEU A 5 14.35 -0.41 -16.07
N GLN A 6 14.03 0.81 -16.52
CA GLN A 6 13.73 1.11 -17.91
C GLN A 6 14.94 0.85 -18.82
N GLU A 7 16.14 1.28 -18.41
CA GLU A 7 17.39 1.01 -19.11
C GLU A 7 17.70 -0.49 -19.22
N LYS A 8 17.21 -1.29 -18.26
CA LYS A 8 17.30 -2.76 -18.27
C LYS A 8 16.18 -3.45 -19.07
N GLY A 9 15.30 -2.70 -19.73
CA GLY A 9 14.22 -3.25 -20.56
C GLY A 9 12.94 -3.59 -19.82
N TYR A 10 12.83 -3.24 -18.53
CA TYR A 10 11.58 -3.39 -17.78
C TYR A 10 10.66 -2.18 -17.95
N TYR A 11 9.36 -2.40 -17.71
CA TYR A 11 8.33 -1.37 -17.87
C TYR A 11 7.66 -1.06 -16.52
N PRO A 12 8.36 -0.37 -15.59
CA PRO A 12 7.79 -0.05 -14.30
C PRO A 12 6.70 1.02 -14.39
N THR A 13 5.69 0.88 -13.52
CA THR A 13 4.69 1.93 -13.28
C THR A 13 5.35 3.25 -12.87
N GLU A 14 4.57 4.33 -12.90
CA GLU A 14 4.95 5.51 -12.12
C GLU A 14 5.02 5.17 -10.62
N MET A 15 5.70 6.01 -9.85
CA MET A 15 5.74 5.87 -8.40
C MET A 15 4.36 6.16 -7.82
N LEU A 16 3.82 5.20 -7.08
CA LEU A 16 2.52 5.27 -6.44
C LEU A 16 2.69 5.52 -4.94
N ASP A 17 1.82 6.35 -4.39
CA ASP A 17 1.71 6.58 -2.95
C ASP A 17 0.70 5.59 -2.35
N ARG A 18 1.14 4.81 -1.36
CA ARG A 18 0.33 3.81 -0.66
C ARG A 18 0.05 4.20 0.80
N ASN A 19 0.17 5.49 1.13
CA ASN A 19 0.13 6.11 2.46
C ASN A 19 1.31 5.70 3.38
N TYR A 20 1.56 4.41 3.50
CA TYR A 20 2.56 3.83 4.40
C TYR A 20 3.95 3.71 3.78
N PHE A 21 4.01 3.72 2.45
CA PHE A 21 5.21 3.63 1.64
C PHE A 21 4.93 4.14 0.23
N LYS A 22 5.99 4.35 -0.55
CA LYS A 22 5.90 4.57 -1.99
C LYS A 22 6.36 3.33 -2.71
N ALA A 23 5.68 2.98 -3.79
CA ALA A 23 5.98 1.76 -4.54
C ALA A 23 5.97 1.99 -6.05
N LEU A 24 6.74 1.17 -6.76
CA LEU A 24 6.58 0.94 -8.19
C LEU A 24 6.48 -0.56 -8.45
N TYR A 25 5.86 -0.92 -9.56
CA TYR A 25 5.60 -2.31 -9.94
C TYR A 25 6.10 -2.57 -11.34
N PHE A 26 6.65 -3.75 -11.61
CA PHE A 26 7.02 -4.20 -12.96
C PHE A 26 6.98 -5.73 -13.04
N HIS A 27 6.79 -6.27 -14.24
CA HIS A 27 6.94 -7.70 -14.48
C HIS A 27 8.39 -8.00 -14.86
N GLU A 28 8.98 -9.02 -14.26
CA GLU A 28 10.24 -9.57 -14.75
C GLU A 28 10.03 -10.52 -15.94
N GLU A 29 11.09 -11.05 -16.54
CA GLU A 29 11.06 -11.82 -17.79
C GLU A 29 10.18 -13.09 -17.73
N GLY A 30 10.13 -13.77 -16.58
CA GLY A 30 9.26 -14.91 -16.30
C GLY A 30 7.80 -14.55 -16.00
N GLY A 31 7.45 -13.26 -16.02
CA GLY A 31 6.09 -12.76 -15.77
C GLY A 31 5.74 -12.62 -14.29
N ILE A 32 6.70 -12.73 -13.36
CA ILE A 32 6.46 -12.45 -11.95
C ILE A 32 6.33 -10.93 -11.75
N LEU A 33 5.28 -10.51 -11.05
CA LEU A 33 5.10 -9.12 -10.64
C LEU A 33 5.99 -8.81 -9.44
N ILE A 34 6.93 -7.88 -9.61
CA ILE A 34 7.81 -7.39 -8.55
C ILE A 34 7.34 -6.01 -8.11
N GLU A 35 7.30 -5.79 -6.79
CA GLU A 35 7.13 -4.50 -6.16
C GLU A 35 8.45 -4.04 -5.52
N ILE A 36 8.80 -2.77 -5.73
CA ILE A 36 9.87 -2.10 -4.98
C ILE A 36 9.22 -1.00 -4.15
N ALA A 37 9.29 -1.16 -2.82
CA ALA A 37 8.69 -0.25 -1.85
C ALA A 37 9.75 0.44 -0.99
N THR A 38 9.44 1.63 -0.48
CA THR A 38 10.29 2.36 0.49
C THR A 38 10.04 1.89 1.92
N ASP A 39 11.10 1.85 2.75
CA ASP A 39 10.96 1.53 4.18
C ASP A 39 10.17 2.59 4.98
N PRO A 40 10.52 3.89 4.94
CA PRO A 40 9.70 4.93 5.54
C PRO A 40 8.48 5.28 4.65
N PRO A 41 7.40 5.85 5.22
CA PRO A 41 7.21 6.22 6.63
C PRO A 41 6.81 5.08 7.59
N GLY A 42 6.19 4.01 7.08
CA GLY A 42 5.66 2.91 7.89
C GLY A 42 4.26 3.19 8.48
N PHE A 43 3.73 2.21 9.22
CA PHE A 43 2.34 2.23 9.73
C PHE A 43 2.11 3.19 10.90
N THR A 44 3.17 3.69 11.55
CA THR A 44 3.01 4.64 12.67
C THR A 44 2.79 6.08 12.21
N VAL A 45 2.56 6.29 10.92
CA VAL A 45 2.34 7.62 10.33
C VAL A 45 0.97 8.20 10.70
N ASP A 46 -0.03 7.35 10.89
CA ASP A 46 -1.43 7.69 11.14
C ASP A 46 -2.06 6.93 12.33
N GLU A 47 -1.31 6.01 12.95
CA GLU A 47 -1.73 5.25 14.11
C GLU A 47 -0.61 5.13 15.17
N PRO A 48 -0.92 5.26 16.48
CA PRO A 48 0.01 4.92 17.54
C PRO A 48 0.37 3.43 17.52
N LEU A 49 1.63 3.08 17.82
CA LEU A 49 2.12 1.69 17.83
C LEU A 49 1.23 0.72 18.65
N LYS A 50 0.65 1.18 19.76
CA LYS A 50 -0.20 0.37 20.66
C LYS A 50 -1.60 0.07 20.08
N GLU A 51 -2.01 0.81 19.07
CA GLU A 51 -3.36 0.77 18.48
C GLU A 51 -3.35 0.28 17.03
N LEU A 52 -2.18 -0.08 16.48
CA LEU A 52 -2.05 -0.53 15.10
C LEU A 52 -3.01 -1.67 14.77
N GLY A 53 -3.75 -1.51 13.67
CA GLY A 53 -4.68 -2.52 13.17
C GLY A 53 -5.90 -2.74 14.06
N SER A 54 -6.16 -1.86 15.04
CA SER A 54 -7.35 -1.95 15.91
C SER A 54 -8.62 -1.40 15.25
N ARG A 55 -8.48 -0.65 14.16
CA ARG A 55 -9.59 -0.06 13.40
C ARG A 55 -9.30 -0.07 11.89
N VAL A 56 -10.36 0.11 11.10
CA VAL A 56 -10.24 0.23 9.64
C VAL A 56 -9.63 1.59 9.28
N MET A 57 -8.41 1.56 8.77
CA MET A 57 -7.74 2.72 8.19
C MET A 57 -8.11 2.87 6.72
N LEU A 58 -8.44 4.11 6.32
CA LEU A 58 -8.76 4.46 4.95
C LEU A 58 -7.80 5.55 4.48
N PRO A 59 -7.40 5.54 3.19
CA PRO A 59 -6.74 6.69 2.63
C PRO A 59 -7.68 7.91 2.63
N SER A 60 -7.10 9.10 2.72
CA SER A 60 -7.84 10.36 2.83
C SER A 60 -8.90 10.56 1.74
N TRP A 61 -8.64 10.07 0.52
CA TRP A 61 -9.58 10.16 -0.61
C TRP A 61 -10.77 9.19 -0.52
N LEU A 62 -10.78 8.25 0.42
CA LEU A 62 -11.90 7.33 0.69
C LEU A 62 -12.64 7.66 2.00
N GLU A 63 -12.14 8.58 2.82
CA GLU A 63 -12.77 8.92 4.11
C GLU A 63 -14.22 9.40 3.98
N SER A 64 -14.57 10.09 2.88
CA SER A 64 -15.95 10.52 2.62
C SER A 64 -16.94 9.35 2.44
N LYS A 65 -16.44 8.14 2.19
CA LYS A 65 -17.22 6.91 1.99
C LYS A 65 -17.10 5.93 3.15
N ARG A 66 -16.54 6.34 4.30
CA ARG A 66 -16.28 5.45 5.45
C ARG A 66 -17.51 4.62 5.85
N GLY A 67 -18.65 5.26 6.03
CA GLY A 67 -19.87 4.56 6.46
C GLY A 67 -20.31 3.45 5.48
N GLU A 68 -20.27 3.73 4.18
CA GLU A 68 -20.60 2.75 3.14
C GLU A 68 -19.61 1.58 3.13
N LEU A 69 -18.30 1.87 3.27
CA LEU A 69 -17.25 0.85 3.27
C LEU A 69 -17.30 -0.02 4.52
N GLU A 70 -17.47 0.57 5.70
CA GLU A 70 -17.57 -0.18 6.96
C GLU A 70 -18.83 -1.05 7.03
N GLU A 71 -19.94 -0.63 6.41
CA GLU A 71 -21.15 -1.45 6.31
C GLU A 71 -20.99 -2.63 5.33
N ALA A 72 -20.26 -2.43 4.23
CA ALA A 72 -20.05 -3.44 3.20
C ALA A 72 -18.98 -4.49 3.56
N LEU A 73 -18.07 -4.18 4.49
CA LEU A 73 -16.98 -5.07 4.87
C LEU A 73 -17.42 -6.11 5.92
N PRO A 74 -16.99 -7.38 5.79
CA PRO A 74 -17.24 -8.36 6.82
C PRO A 74 -16.47 -8.01 8.10
N VAL A 75 -17.05 -8.32 9.25
CA VAL A 75 -16.35 -8.22 10.53
C VAL A 75 -15.25 -9.29 10.58
N VAL A 76 -14.02 -8.87 10.88
CA VAL A 76 -12.87 -9.75 11.07
C VAL A 76 -12.38 -9.62 12.51
N GLU A 77 -12.28 -10.75 13.20
CA GLU A 77 -11.68 -10.81 14.53
C GLU A 77 -10.22 -11.27 14.41
N VAL A 78 -9.30 -10.51 14.99
CA VAL A 78 -7.90 -10.93 15.10
C VAL A 78 -7.77 -11.85 16.31
N PRO A 79 -7.34 -13.12 16.12
CA PRO A 79 -7.10 -14.03 17.24
C PRO A 79 -6.08 -13.41 18.22
N LYS A 80 -6.33 -13.55 19.52
CA LYS A 80 -5.40 -13.13 20.58
C LYS A 80 -4.26 -14.10 20.76
#